data_AF-A0A2G8K7C3-F1
#
_entry.id   AF-A0A2G8K7C3-F1
#
_cell.length_a   1.000
_cell.length_b   1.000
_cell.length_c   1.000
_cell.angle_alpha   90.00
_cell.angle_beta   90.00
_cell.angle_gamma   90.00
#
_symmetry.space_group_name_H-M   'P 1'
#
loop_
_entity.id
_entity.type
_entity.pdbx_description
1 polymer ?
#
loop_
_entity_poly.entity_id
_entity_poly.type
_entity_poly.pdbx_seq_one_letter_code
_entity_poly.pdbx_strand_id
1 'polypeptide(L)'
;MTYLYFPSYILPFFKSWDQVIEVKYSLTLGDPVKIQPTDDEAVKDLREVPGNWDIECDEEMVKFLSEHVVQENEKLGNVKQYVEAVAVSSSWDEESAACLTDGDPSTYWESDGRQGQHWIRLTMRKGVIVKKLYIGVDCHDDNYMPIHVIVMGGELDVMVKLNDVHIEQSFTGDYCVLEDVKKFYAYIEIQIKSCEDDGVDTRIHGIKIKSLKERELGLLKDTFCKEELVRYPRLEAFNQDQLYHRALVLLRFSKLLDSVIHFIVPVWEYSLGSFRSCLDMVRQFLPLSKKRISLIQHFLTQSEAGKPDHLPKLFINRRAASEHRQEPNKDPTGKNTIFTQVRTEQRSHRKEHYLHTGKNRTKDPTGKNTIFTQVRTEQRSHRKEQYLHTGGGFRDSLADMAEELCPTEGDVLIPLPFFVRSPNQSNRDTNVNRDVYVPNPLCQQFVKFEWIGQLMGGCLRGKEHLVKLVNNLRVVDEETFQANFAGQLTYVTALSGDSLVELVETGATVEVNFDERIEYCKWWKLQNE
;
A
#
# COMPACT_ATOMS: atom_id res chain seq x y z
N MET A 1 27.35 33.65 40.66
CA MET A 1 25.97 33.21 40.96
C MET A 1 25.13 33.47 39.73
N THR A 2 24.62 32.38 39.19
CA THR A 2 23.66 32.19 38.11
C THR A 2 22.53 33.22 38.12
N TYR A 3 22.02 33.63 36.95
CA TYR A 3 20.63 33.37 36.53
C TYR A 3 20.49 33.55 35.02
N LEU A 4 20.06 32.46 34.38
CA LEU A 4 19.66 32.29 32.98
C LEU A 4 18.36 33.04 32.69
N TYR A 5 18.17 33.55 31.46
CA TYR A 5 16.85 33.68 30.84
C TYR A 5 16.94 33.55 29.30
N PHE A 6 16.31 32.50 28.78
CA PHE A 6 15.84 32.24 27.42
C PHE A 6 14.56 31.38 27.58
N PRO A 7 13.67 31.23 26.59
CA PRO A 7 12.81 32.21 25.94
C PRO A 7 11.32 31.77 26.02
N SER A 8 10.44 32.61 25.49
CA SER A 8 8.99 32.41 25.32
C SER A 8 8.59 31.08 24.63
N TYR A 9 7.77 30.27 25.31
CA TYR A 9 7.28 28.96 24.86
C TYR A 9 5.94 29.00 24.11
N ILE A 10 5.84 28.17 23.07
CA ILE A 10 4.62 27.73 22.37
C ILE A 10 3.87 26.71 23.24
N LEU A 11 2.56 26.65 23.06
CA LEU A 11 1.54 26.24 24.04
C LEU A 11 1.04 24.80 23.82
N PRO A 12 0.75 24.00 24.87
CA PRO A 12 0.28 22.62 24.70
C PRO A 12 -1.19 22.45 24.31
N PHE A 13 -1.49 21.24 23.82
CA PHE A 13 -2.75 20.83 23.19
C PHE A 13 -3.57 19.94 24.14
N PHE A 14 -4.83 20.30 24.39
CA PHE A 14 -5.75 19.57 25.27
C PHE A 14 -6.61 18.56 24.50
N LYS A 15 -6.91 17.43 25.16
CA LYS A 15 -7.56 16.25 24.56
C LYS A 15 -8.93 15.92 25.12
N SER A 16 -9.40 16.59 26.18
CA SER A 16 -10.78 16.47 26.67
C SER A 16 -11.24 17.76 27.34
N TRP A 17 -12.55 17.91 27.53
CA TRP A 17 -13.12 19.00 28.31
C TRP A 17 -12.61 18.97 29.76
N ASP A 18 -12.38 17.79 30.31
CA ASP A 18 -11.83 17.62 31.66
C ASP A 18 -10.42 18.20 31.79
N GLN A 19 -9.55 18.06 30.78
CA GLN A 19 -8.19 18.63 30.79
C GLN A 19 -8.19 20.16 30.72
N VAL A 20 -9.19 20.74 30.05
CA VAL A 20 -9.40 22.19 30.03
C VAL A 20 -9.83 22.68 31.41
N ILE A 21 -10.67 21.94 32.13
CA ILE A 21 -11.07 22.23 33.52
C ILE A 21 -9.89 22.03 34.48
N GLU A 22 -9.13 20.95 34.31
CA GLU A 22 -7.98 20.59 35.12
C GLU A 22 -6.89 21.68 35.04
N VAL A 23 -6.58 22.22 33.86
CA VAL A 23 -5.64 23.34 33.71
C VAL A 23 -6.20 24.67 34.22
N LYS A 24 -7.52 24.88 34.16
CA LYS A 24 -8.14 26.15 34.55
C LYS A 24 -8.37 26.29 36.06
N TYR A 25 -8.42 25.17 36.80
CA TYR A 25 -8.76 25.15 38.23
C TYR A 25 -7.78 24.36 39.13
N SER A 26 -6.74 23.71 38.60
CA SER A 26 -5.69 23.08 39.41
C SER A 26 -4.52 24.03 39.73
N LEU A 27 -3.85 23.78 40.86
CA LEU A 27 -2.66 24.52 41.28
C LEU A 27 -1.42 23.96 40.57
N THR A 28 -0.84 24.71 39.63
CA THR A 28 0.37 24.31 38.88
C THR A 28 1.55 25.27 39.10
N LEU A 29 2.77 24.74 39.09
CA LEU A 29 4.02 25.53 39.07
C LEU A 29 4.48 25.77 37.62
N GLY A 30 4.49 27.03 37.19
CA GLY A 30 4.87 27.46 35.82
C GLY A 30 3.77 28.29 35.14
N ASP A 31 4.08 28.86 33.96
CA ASP A 31 3.12 29.68 33.22
C ASP A 31 1.99 28.83 32.61
N PRO A 32 0.72 29.27 32.72
CA PRO A 32 -0.43 28.55 32.17
C PRO A 32 -0.44 28.57 30.65
N VAL A 33 -0.92 27.48 30.08
CA VAL A 33 -1.04 27.22 28.65
C VAL A 33 -2.11 28.12 28.02
N LYS A 34 -1.78 28.93 27.02
CA LYS A 34 -2.78 29.64 26.20
C LYS A 34 -3.43 28.67 25.19
N ILE A 35 -4.75 28.71 25.17
CA ILE A 35 -5.63 27.95 24.28
C ILE A 35 -5.79 28.74 22.97
N GLN A 36 -5.74 28.09 21.79
CA GLN A 36 -6.11 28.76 20.54
C GLN A 36 -7.60 29.13 20.56
N PRO A 37 -7.97 30.30 20.02
CA PRO A 37 -9.37 30.69 19.94
C PRO A 37 -10.16 29.70 19.07
N THR A 38 -11.42 29.49 19.46
CA THR A 38 -12.36 28.67 18.70
C THR A 38 -12.66 29.32 17.36
N ASP A 39 -12.71 28.52 16.29
CA ASP A 39 -13.31 28.95 15.03
C ASP A 39 -14.83 28.87 15.18
N ASP A 40 -15.42 29.97 15.66
CA ASP A 40 -16.84 30.04 15.98
C ASP A 40 -17.73 29.87 14.74
N GLU A 41 -17.25 30.27 13.56
CA GLU A 41 -17.97 30.11 12.29
C GLU A 41 -17.99 28.64 11.87
N ALA A 42 -16.82 27.97 11.85
CA ALA A 42 -16.76 26.54 11.56
C ALA A 42 -17.57 25.71 12.56
N VAL A 43 -17.52 26.05 13.86
CA VAL A 43 -18.31 25.37 14.89
C VAL A 43 -19.80 25.58 14.70
N LYS A 44 -20.23 26.78 14.29
CA LYS A 44 -21.64 27.05 13.98
C LYS A 44 -22.10 26.25 12.77
N ASP A 45 -21.32 26.24 11.70
CA ASP A 45 -21.63 25.53 10.46
C ASP A 45 -21.70 24.01 10.66
N LEU A 46 -20.82 23.43 11.50
CA LEU A 46 -20.77 22.00 11.76
C LEU A 46 -21.84 21.49 12.75
N ARG A 47 -22.60 22.38 13.40
CA ARG A 47 -23.69 21.98 14.32
C ARG A 47 -24.94 21.51 13.59
N GLU A 48 -25.11 21.90 12.35
CA GLU A 48 -26.27 21.56 11.53
C GLU A 48 -25.80 20.88 10.24
N VAL A 49 -26.54 19.86 9.79
CA VAL A 49 -26.26 19.24 8.50
C VAL A 49 -26.94 20.08 7.42
N PRO A 50 -26.23 20.58 6.39
CA PRO A 50 -26.85 21.33 5.30
C PRO A 50 -27.97 20.52 4.66
N GLY A 51 -29.07 21.16 4.25
CA GLY A 51 -30.25 20.44 3.73
C GLY A 51 -30.02 19.65 2.43
N ASN A 52 -28.96 19.97 1.69
CA ASN A 52 -28.50 19.25 0.50
C ASN A 52 -27.35 18.26 0.80
N TRP A 53 -26.95 18.11 2.07
CA TRP A 53 -25.92 17.18 2.49
C TRP A 53 -26.56 15.90 3.04
N ASP A 54 -26.21 14.77 2.44
CA ASP A 54 -26.67 13.45 2.87
C ASP A 54 -25.50 12.50 3.17
N ILE A 55 -25.83 11.26 3.50
CA ILE A 55 -24.83 10.24 3.83
C ILE A 55 -23.99 9.84 2.62
N GLU A 56 -24.52 9.98 1.40
CA GLU A 56 -23.80 9.69 0.15
C GLU A 56 -22.72 10.76 -0.09
N CYS A 57 -22.95 12.00 0.34
CA CYS A 57 -21.91 13.05 0.37
C CYS A 57 -20.78 12.70 1.34
N ASP A 58 -21.08 12.13 2.51
CA ASP A 58 -20.06 11.68 3.46
C ASP A 58 -19.26 10.48 2.92
N GLU A 59 -19.90 9.54 2.24
CA GLU A 59 -19.22 8.43 1.56
C GLU A 59 -18.27 8.92 0.46
N GLU A 60 -18.72 9.89 -0.36
CA GLU A 60 -17.92 10.49 -1.42
C GLU A 60 -16.76 11.31 -0.85
N MET A 61 -16.97 12.05 0.24
CA MET A 61 -15.92 12.74 1.00
C MET A 61 -14.89 11.76 1.57
N VAL A 62 -15.33 10.65 2.17
CA VAL A 62 -14.42 9.62 2.66
C VAL A 62 -13.59 9.03 1.53
N LYS A 63 -14.20 8.75 0.37
CA LYS A 63 -13.48 8.26 -0.80
C LYS A 63 -12.41 9.27 -1.24
N PHE A 64 -12.80 10.54 -1.40
CA PHE A 64 -11.89 11.62 -1.73
C PHE A 64 -10.69 11.67 -0.77
N LEU A 65 -10.95 11.69 0.53
CA LEU A 65 -9.91 11.72 1.55
C LEU A 65 -9.02 10.47 1.54
N SER A 66 -9.58 9.29 1.25
CA SER A 66 -8.78 8.07 1.19
C SER A 66 -7.79 8.04 0.02
N GLU A 67 -8.08 8.78 -1.04
CA GLU A 67 -7.22 8.94 -2.24
C GLU A 67 -6.23 10.11 -2.08
N HIS A 68 -6.64 11.22 -1.44
CA HIS A 68 -5.85 12.46 -1.41
C HIS A 68 -5.10 12.71 -0.09
N VAL A 69 -5.48 12.04 1.00
CA VAL A 69 -4.74 12.11 2.26
C VAL A 69 -3.76 10.96 2.29
N VAL A 70 -2.46 11.28 2.33
CA VAL A 70 -1.38 10.28 2.46
C VAL A 70 -1.71 9.37 3.65
N GLN A 71 -2.12 8.13 3.36
CA GLN A 71 -2.15 7.10 4.38
C GLN A 71 -0.70 6.95 4.82
N GLU A 72 -0.41 7.30 6.08
CA GLU A 72 0.87 6.99 6.73
C GLU A 72 1.05 5.47 6.69
N ASN A 73 1.50 4.96 5.55
CA ASN A 73 1.85 3.58 5.36
C ASN A 73 2.97 3.29 6.35
N GLU A 74 2.87 2.16 7.04
CA GLU A 74 3.88 1.66 7.99
C GLU A 74 5.25 1.36 7.33
N LYS A 75 5.45 1.73 6.06
CA LYS A 75 6.76 1.74 5.40
C LYS A 75 7.55 2.93 5.93
N LEU A 76 8.60 2.65 6.70
CA LEU A 76 9.62 3.64 7.10
C LEU A 76 9.98 4.51 5.89
N GLY A 77 9.83 5.82 6.02
CA GLY A 77 9.98 6.75 4.90
C GLY A 77 11.44 6.86 4.46
N ASN A 78 11.64 6.98 3.14
CA ASN A 78 12.93 7.32 2.57
C ASN A 78 13.39 8.68 3.13
N VAL A 79 14.60 8.74 3.69
CA VAL A 79 15.16 9.95 4.33
C VAL A 79 15.12 11.17 3.40
N LYS A 80 15.25 10.99 2.08
CA LYS A 80 15.20 12.06 1.07
C LYS A 80 13.91 12.89 1.10
N GLN A 81 12.82 12.35 1.68
CA GLN A 81 11.55 13.06 1.85
C GLN A 81 11.59 14.09 2.98
N TYR A 82 12.49 13.93 3.95
CA TYR A 82 12.54 14.72 5.19
C TYR A 82 13.75 15.65 5.26
N VAL A 83 14.79 15.39 4.46
CA VAL A 83 16.03 16.17 4.42
C VAL A 83 16.20 16.82 3.05
N GLU A 84 16.89 17.95 3.02
CA GLU A 84 17.33 18.64 1.80
C GLU A 84 18.68 18.09 1.34
N ALA A 85 19.55 17.75 2.29
CA ALA A 85 20.89 17.22 2.01
C ALA A 85 21.39 16.36 3.17
N VAL A 86 22.27 15.41 2.84
CA VAL A 86 23.05 14.61 3.79
C VAL A 86 24.53 14.91 3.55
N ALA A 87 25.25 15.25 4.60
CA ALA A 87 26.69 15.46 4.57
C ALA A 87 27.36 14.53 5.58
N VAL A 88 28.60 14.13 5.30
CA VAL A 88 29.38 13.22 6.13
C VAL A 88 30.75 13.83 6.43
N SER A 89 31.39 13.37 7.52
CA SER A 89 32.72 13.83 7.92
C SER A 89 33.83 13.47 6.94
N SER A 90 33.63 12.40 6.16
CA SER A 90 34.63 11.80 5.28
C SER A 90 33.95 11.05 4.13
N SER A 91 34.51 11.18 2.93
CA SER A 91 34.01 10.52 1.72
C SER A 91 35.19 10.09 0.86
N TRP A 92 35.18 8.84 0.39
CA TRP A 92 36.22 8.31 -0.50
C TRP A 92 35.94 8.61 -1.98
N ASP A 93 34.68 8.89 -2.34
CA ASP A 93 34.21 9.34 -3.65
C ASP A 93 32.93 10.20 -3.53
N GLU A 94 32.39 10.70 -4.65
CA GLU A 94 31.17 11.54 -4.65
C GLU A 94 29.89 10.78 -4.26
N GLU A 95 29.89 9.45 -4.27
CA GLU A 95 28.70 8.62 -4.09
C GLU A 95 28.69 7.85 -2.75
N SER A 96 29.78 7.85 -1.98
CA SER A 96 29.89 7.06 -0.74
C SER A 96 28.83 7.40 0.32
N ALA A 97 28.32 8.63 0.33
CA ALA A 97 27.25 9.06 1.22
C ALA A 97 25.85 8.68 0.71
N ALA A 98 25.70 8.29 -0.56
CA ALA A 98 24.43 7.91 -1.16
C ALA A 98 23.84 6.64 -0.51
N CYS A 99 24.71 5.72 -0.08
CA CYS A 99 24.36 4.50 0.67
C CYS A 99 23.54 4.79 1.93
N LEU A 100 23.69 5.97 2.55
CA LEU A 100 22.91 6.33 3.73
C LEU A 100 21.40 6.50 3.43
N THR A 101 21.03 6.60 2.14
CA THR A 101 19.68 6.97 1.68
C THR A 101 19.13 6.12 0.53
N ASP A 102 19.85 5.08 0.11
CA ASP A 102 19.45 4.19 -0.99
C ASP A 102 18.36 3.18 -0.56
N GLY A 103 18.28 2.88 0.74
CA GLY A 103 17.32 1.93 1.31
C GLY A 103 17.77 0.47 1.21
N ASP A 104 19.00 0.20 0.78
CA ASP A 104 19.59 -1.13 0.70
C ASP A 104 20.39 -1.42 1.99
N PRO A 105 19.97 -2.39 2.83
CA PRO A 105 20.68 -2.71 4.06
C PRO A 105 22.03 -3.43 3.83
N SER A 106 22.39 -3.74 2.59
CA SER A 106 23.68 -4.35 2.25
C SER A 106 24.77 -3.35 1.87
N THR A 107 24.41 -2.08 1.66
CA THR A 107 25.35 -0.99 1.41
C THR A 107 25.61 -0.22 2.70
N TYR A 108 26.76 0.45 2.78
CA TYR A 108 27.12 1.26 3.94
C TYR A 108 27.96 2.46 3.56
N TRP A 109 27.89 3.50 4.39
CA TRP A 109 28.91 4.54 4.45
C TRP A 109 29.99 4.10 5.44
N GLU A 110 31.25 4.13 4.99
CA GLU A 110 32.43 3.92 5.83
C GLU A 110 33.15 5.25 6.05
N SER A 111 33.46 5.57 7.30
CA SER A 111 34.23 6.78 7.62
C SER A 111 35.73 6.59 7.36
N ASP A 112 36.44 7.72 7.24
CA ASP A 112 37.90 7.77 7.24
C ASP A 112 38.37 9.01 8.00
N GLY A 113 39.11 8.80 9.08
CA GLY A 113 39.65 9.91 9.84
C GLY A 113 40.14 9.53 11.22
N ARG A 114 39.95 10.45 12.18
CA ARG A 114 40.38 10.25 13.56
C ARG A 114 39.23 9.71 14.40
N GLN A 115 39.56 8.78 15.29
CA GLN A 115 38.61 8.20 16.23
C GLN A 115 37.77 9.27 16.95
N GLY A 116 36.46 9.07 16.97
CA GLY A 116 35.48 9.94 17.64
C GLY A 116 35.19 11.28 16.93
N GLN A 117 35.72 11.48 15.72
CA GLN A 117 35.51 12.70 14.91
C GLN A 117 34.55 12.48 13.74
N HIS A 118 33.91 11.31 13.68
CA HIS A 118 32.99 10.94 12.61
C HIS A 118 31.60 11.48 12.87
N TRP A 119 30.98 12.03 11.83
CA TRP A 119 29.64 12.58 11.93
C TRP A 119 28.87 12.48 10.62
N ILE A 120 27.55 12.36 10.75
CA ILE A 120 26.59 12.50 9.65
C ILE A 120 25.68 13.68 9.98
N ARG A 121 25.57 14.63 9.07
CA ARG A 121 24.75 15.83 9.22
C ARG A 121 23.61 15.81 8.24
N LEU A 122 22.41 15.98 8.78
CA LEU A 122 21.15 16.07 8.06
C LEU A 122 20.73 17.54 8.01
N THR A 123 20.55 18.08 6.80
CA THR A 123 19.90 19.38 6.60
C THR A 123 18.40 19.12 6.48
N MET A 124 17.64 19.49 7.51
CA MET A 124 16.23 19.14 7.62
C MET A 124 15.36 20.07 6.79
N ARG A 125 14.38 19.52 6.05
CA ARG A 125 13.37 20.35 5.38
C ARG A 125 12.57 21.13 6.42
N LYS A 126 12.26 22.39 6.11
CA LYS A 126 11.54 23.28 7.03
C LYS A 126 10.24 22.67 7.54
N GLY A 127 10.04 22.68 8.86
CA GLY A 127 8.80 22.20 9.52
C GLY A 127 8.76 20.71 9.84
N VAL A 128 9.80 19.94 9.51
CA VAL A 128 9.91 18.52 9.85
C VAL A 128 10.32 18.34 11.31
N ILE A 129 9.41 17.82 12.16
CA ILE A 129 9.75 17.47 13.55
C ILE A 129 10.03 15.97 13.62
N VAL A 130 11.21 15.58 14.12
CA VAL A 130 11.61 14.16 14.19
C VAL A 130 10.86 13.45 15.33
N LYS A 131 10.07 12.44 14.99
CA LYS A 131 9.44 11.54 15.96
C LYS A 131 10.39 10.40 16.32
N LYS A 132 11.05 9.81 15.33
CA LYS A 132 12.12 8.83 15.52
C LYS A 132 13.16 8.98 14.42
N LEU A 133 14.43 8.88 14.77
CA LEU A 133 15.56 8.81 13.87
C LEU A 133 16.30 7.51 14.15
N TYR A 134 16.56 6.74 13.10
CA TYR A 134 17.24 5.47 13.16
C TYR A 134 18.51 5.50 12.32
N ILE A 135 19.51 4.74 12.75
CA ILE A 135 20.69 4.36 11.96
C ILE A 135 20.72 2.83 11.80
N GLY A 136 21.13 2.36 10.63
CA GLY A 136 21.38 0.94 10.38
C GLY A 136 22.78 0.56 10.84
N VAL A 137 22.88 -0.46 11.70
CA VAL A 137 24.14 -0.98 12.25
C VAL A 137 24.15 -2.51 12.18
N ASP A 138 25.33 -3.11 12.09
CA ASP A 138 25.48 -4.57 12.08
C ASP A 138 26.60 -5.02 13.02
N CYS A 139 26.30 -5.93 13.95
CA CYS A 139 27.29 -6.50 14.85
C CYS A 139 28.41 -7.28 14.13
N HIS A 140 28.24 -7.60 12.85
CA HIS A 140 29.28 -8.26 12.05
C HIS A 140 30.27 -7.29 11.40
N ASP A 141 30.17 -5.99 11.69
CA ASP A 141 31.14 -4.99 11.24
C ASP A 141 32.43 -4.95 12.10
N ASP A 142 32.57 -5.84 13.08
CA ASP A 142 33.71 -5.93 13.99
C ASP A 142 34.06 -4.53 14.56
N ASN A 143 35.32 -4.09 14.44
CA ASN A 143 35.77 -2.80 14.95
C ASN A 143 35.16 -1.58 14.25
N TYR A 144 34.37 -1.74 13.18
CA TYR A 144 33.63 -0.64 12.55
C TYR A 144 32.23 -0.42 13.17
N MET A 145 31.77 -1.33 14.03
CA MET A 145 30.46 -1.25 14.69
C MET A 145 30.41 -0.07 15.68
N PRO A 146 29.52 0.92 15.51
CA PRO A 146 29.40 2.03 16.45
C PRO A 146 28.79 1.58 17.78
N ILE A 147 29.40 1.98 18.91
CA ILE A 147 28.91 1.64 20.26
C ILE A 147 28.46 2.87 21.06
N HIS A 148 28.95 4.06 20.72
CA HIS A 148 28.57 5.31 21.38
C HIS A 148 28.22 6.38 20.36
N VAL A 149 26.96 6.83 20.37
CA VAL A 149 26.43 7.81 19.43
C VAL A 149 25.79 8.98 20.19
N ILE A 150 26.17 10.20 19.82
CA ILE A 150 25.58 11.42 20.34
C ILE A 150 24.82 12.12 19.21
N VAL A 151 23.55 12.44 19.45
CA VAL A 151 22.75 13.20 18.48
C VAL A 151 22.64 14.65 18.93
N MET A 152 23.07 15.55 18.06
CA MET A 152 23.03 17.00 18.23
C MET A 152 21.99 17.60 17.29
N GLY A 153 21.43 18.76 17.64
CA GLY A 153 20.60 19.52 16.71
C GLY A 153 20.51 20.99 17.04
N GLY A 154 20.34 21.81 16.02
CA GLY A 154 20.42 23.27 16.15
C GLY A 154 20.63 23.96 14.82
N GLU A 155 21.18 25.16 14.91
CA GLU A 155 21.82 25.85 13.79
C GLU A 155 23.29 25.43 13.72
N LEU A 156 23.96 25.58 12.56
CA LEU A 156 25.36 25.16 12.39
C LEU A 156 26.31 25.74 13.45
N ASP A 157 26.08 27.01 13.83
CA ASP A 157 26.92 27.70 14.81
C ASP A 157 26.54 27.38 16.27
N VAL A 158 25.33 26.87 16.50
CA VAL A 158 24.77 26.62 17.84
C VAL A 158 23.98 25.32 17.85
N MET A 159 24.68 24.23 18.14
CA MET A 159 24.11 22.89 18.30
C MET A 159 23.89 22.55 19.78
N VAL A 160 22.77 21.92 20.10
CA VAL A 160 22.50 21.37 21.45
C VAL A 160 22.43 19.86 21.41
N LYS A 161 22.90 19.20 22.47
CA LYS A 161 22.79 17.74 22.61
C LYS A 161 21.32 17.35 22.79
N LEU A 162 20.83 16.50 21.89
CA LEU A 162 19.46 15.98 21.89
C LEU A 162 19.38 14.61 22.53
N ASN A 163 20.35 13.74 22.24
CA ASN A 163 20.42 12.41 22.82
C ASN A 163 21.86 11.90 22.92
N ASP A 164 22.05 10.87 23.74
CA ASP A 164 23.34 10.25 24.03
C ASP A 164 23.09 8.76 24.30
N VAL A 165 23.43 7.90 23.34
CA VAL A 165 23.01 6.48 23.34
C VAL A 165 24.20 5.54 23.22
N HIS A 166 24.08 4.39 23.88
CA HIS A 166 25.03 3.30 23.80
C HIS A 166 24.36 2.10 23.14
N ILE A 167 24.97 1.58 22.08
CA ILE A 167 24.43 0.48 21.29
C ILE A 167 25.02 -0.82 21.83
N GLU A 168 24.18 -1.84 22.04
CA GLU A 168 24.66 -3.16 22.46
C GLU A 168 25.45 -3.80 21.32
N GLN A 169 26.64 -4.36 21.61
CA GLN A 169 27.53 -4.96 20.61
C GLN A 169 26.86 -6.08 19.81
N SER A 170 25.88 -6.78 20.37
CA SER A 170 25.16 -7.86 19.67
C SER A 170 23.97 -7.38 18.82
N PHE A 171 23.76 -6.08 18.66
CA PHE A 171 22.60 -5.54 17.93
C PHE A 171 22.88 -5.41 16.42
N THR A 172 21.99 -5.97 15.60
CA THR A 172 21.94 -5.75 14.15
C THR A 172 20.57 -5.22 13.76
N GLY A 173 20.54 -4.17 12.94
CA GLY A 173 19.33 -3.58 12.37
C GLY A 173 19.20 -2.07 12.61
N ASP A 174 17.97 -1.57 12.57
CA ASP A 174 17.67 -0.14 12.75
C ASP A 174 17.66 0.25 14.24
N TYR A 175 18.72 0.90 14.70
CA TYR A 175 18.82 1.40 16.07
C TYR A 175 18.23 2.81 16.19
N CYS A 176 17.33 3.05 17.15
CA CYS A 176 16.68 4.34 17.35
C CYS A 176 17.59 5.29 18.15
N VAL A 177 18.23 6.26 17.49
CA VAL A 177 19.19 7.18 18.12
C VAL A 177 18.58 8.47 18.64
N LEU A 178 17.38 8.84 18.18
CA LEU A 178 16.65 10.01 18.68
C LEU A 178 15.15 9.76 18.58
N GLU A 179 14.40 10.08 19.62
CA GLU A 179 12.96 9.97 19.64
C GLU A 179 12.27 11.18 20.29
N ASP A 180 11.01 11.39 19.92
CA ASP A 180 10.07 12.30 20.56
C ASP A 180 10.54 13.76 20.67
N VAL A 181 11.22 14.23 19.62
CA VAL A 181 11.64 15.64 19.51
C VAL A 181 10.40 16.55 19.44
N LYS A 182 10.44 17.63 20.22
CA LYS A 182 9.27 18.52 20.41
C LYS A 182 9.29 19.78 19.56
N LYS A 183 10.40 20.05 18.86
CA LYS A 183 10.59 21.25 18.05
C LYS A 183 11.40 20.94 16.80
N PHE A 184 11.27 21.80 15.80
CA PHE A 184 12.08 21.75 14.58
C PHE A 184 13.54 22.11 14.88
N TYR A 185 14.46 21.40 14.22
CA TYR A 185 15.89 21.70 14.19
C TYR A 185 16.33 21.71 12.73
N ALA A 186 16.91 22.83 12.27
CA ALA A 186 17.34 22.99 10.89
C ALA A 186 18.45 21.99 10.51
N TYR A 187 19.33 21.69 11.46
CA TYR A 187 20.37 20.69 11.32
C TYR A 187 20.29 19.67 12.45
N ILE A 188 20.46 18.39 12.11
CA ILE A 188 20.65 17.29 13.05
C ILE A 188 21.98 16.62 12.71
N GLU A 189 22.84 16.46 13.69
CA GLU A 189 24.15 15.83 13.53
C GLU A 189 24.25 14.58 14.41
N ILE A 190 24.50 13.44 13.77
CA ILE A 190 24.74 12.15 14.41
C ILE A 190 26.25 12.01 14.53
N GLN A 191 26.78 12.09 15.75
CA GLN A 191 28.20 11.99 16.03
C GLN A 191 28.55 10.61 16.57
N ILE A 192 29.43 9.89 15.89
CA ILE A 192 29.93 8.58 16.33
C ILE A 192 31.17 8.81 17.17
N LYS A 193 31.11 8.47 18.46
CA LYS A 193 32.16 8.78 19.45
C LYS A 193 33.12 7.64 19.69
N SER A 194 32.65 6.40 19.63
CA SER A 194 33.48 5.21 19.68
C SER A 194 32.82 4.04 18.95
N CYS A 195 33.67 3.14 18.47
CA CYS A 195 33.30 1.86 17.88
C CYS A 195 33.82 0.71 18.75
N GLU A 196 33.37 -0.51 18.44
CA GLU A 196 33.82 -1.74 19.11
C GLU A 196 35.35 -1.91 18.99
N ASP A 197 35.96 -2.52 20.02
CA ASP A 197 37.41 -2.77 20.11
C ASP A 197 38.32 -1.56 19.81
N ASP A 198 37.89 -0.36 20.25
CA ASP A 198 38.59 0.91 20.00
C ASP A 198 38.82 1.19 18.51
N GLY A 199 37.90 0.72 17.66
CA GLY A 199 37.89 1.01 16.24
C GLY A 199 37.99 2.50 15.92
N VAL A 200 38.73 2.80 14.85
CA VAL A 200 38.97 4.17 14.39
C VAL A 200 37.81 4.64 13.54
N ASP A 201 37.39 3.83 12.57
CA ASP A 201 36.35 4.14 11.59
C ASP A 201 35.03 3.43 11.90
N THR A 202 33.95 3.85 11.24
CA THR A 202 32.61 3.31 11.47
C THR A 202 31.90 2.99 10.15
N ARG A 203 31.03 1.98 10.19
CA ARG A 203 30.09 1.67 9.11
C ARG A 203 28.65 1.92 9.52
N ILE A 204 27.91 2.62 8.67
CA ILE A 204 26.48 2.90 8.86
C ILE A 204 25.72 2.49 7.59
N HIS A 205 24.79 1.55 7.75
CA HIS A 205 24.05 0.88 6.66
C HIS A 205 22.78 1.61 6.21
N GLY A 206 22.62 2.87 6.61
CA GLY A 206 21.44 3.67 6.26
C GLY A 206 20.89 4.51 7.39
N ILE A 207 20.03 5.45 7.04
CA ILE A 207 19.31 6.32 7.97
C ILE A 207 17.82 6.19 7.69
N LYS A 208 16.99 6.24 8.73
CA LYS A 208 15.52 6.27 8.60
C LYS A 208 14.92 7.30 9.53
N ILE A 209 13.99 8.12 9.01
CA ILE A 209 13.30 9.14 9.78
C ILE A 209 11.81 8.84 9.79
N LYS A 210 11.22 8.86 10.99
CA LYS A 210 9.80 9.04 11.22
C LYS A 210 9.60 10.47 11.70
N SER A 211 8.84 11.27 10.98
CA SER A 211 8.54 12.64 11.37
C SER A 211 7.09 12.77 11.83
N LEU A 212 6.86 13.63 12.82
CA LEU A 212 5.62 14.39 12.89
C LEU A 212 5.88 15.62 12.01
N LYS A 213 5.42 15.62 10.76
CA LYS A 213 5.04 16.91 10.18
C LYS A 213 4.08 17.53 11.20
N GLU A 214 4.17 18.82 11.48
CA GLU A 214 3.08 19.53 12.19
C GLU A 214 1.75 18.96 11.70
N ARG A 215 0.80 18.73 12.61
CA ARG A 215 -0.51 18.09 12.31
C ARG A 215 -1.35 18.92 11.32
N GLU A 216 -0.86 19.15 10.12
CA GLU A 216 -1.70 19.17 8.96
C GLU A 216 -2.14 17.74 8.76
N LEU A 217 -3.45 17.53 8.63
CA LEU A 217 -4.04 16.22 8.37
C LEU A 217 -3.68 15.70 6.95
N GLY A 218 -2.52 16.09 6.41
CA GLY A 218 -2.15 15.96 5.01
C GLY A 218 -3.09 16.71 4.06
N LEU A 219 -3.98 17.55 4.60
CA LEU A 219 -5.11 18.12 3.89
C LEU A 219 -4.99 19.65 3.90
N LEU A 220 -4.71 20.22 2.74
CA LEU A 220 -4.76 21.66 2.51
C LEU A 220 -6.17 22.03 2.04
N LYS A 221 -6.61 23.25 2.35
CA LYS A 221 -7.90 23.73 1.85
C LYS A 221 -7.93 23.69 0.31
N ASP A 222 -6.81 24.02 -0.33
CA ASP A 222 -6.63 24.03 -1.79
C ASP A 222 -6.79 22.66 -2.44
N THR A 223 -6.75 21.56 -1.68
CA THR A 223 -7.05 20.21 -2.19
C THR A 223 -8.50 20.11 -2.69
N PHE A 224 -9.43 20.93 -2.20
CA PHE A 224 -10.83 20.97 -2.65
C PHE A 224 -11.05 21.91 -3.86
N CYS A 225 -10.06 22.02 -4.76
CA CYS A 225 -10.23 22.78 -5.99
C CYS A 225 -11.12 22.03 -7.01
N LYS A 226 -11.61 22.75 -8.03
CA LYS A 226 -12.57 22.19 -8.99
C LYS A 226 -11.98 21.04 -9.78
N GLU A 227 -10.69 21.11 -10.08
CA GLU A 227 -9.94 20.12 -10.85
C GLU A 227 -9.92 18.75 -10.15
N GLU A 228 -9.70 18.73 -8.83
CA GLU A 228 -9.69 17.50 -8.02
C GLU A 228 -11.11 16.97 -7.78
N LEU A 229 -12.11 17.86 -7.71
CA LEU A 229 -13.52 17.50 -7.46
C LEU A 229 -14.27 16.97 -8.69
N VAL A 230 -13.69 17.01 -9.91
CA VAL A 230 -14.36 16.53 -11.14
C VAL A 230 -14.85 15.08 -11.03
N ARG A 231 -14.15 14.24 -10.25
CA ARG A 231 -14.52 12.83 -10.00
C ARG A 231 -15.50 12.64 -8.83
N TYR A 232 -15.89 13.73 -8.18
CA TYR A 232 -16.66 13.79 -6.94
C TYR A 232 -17.81 14.81 -7.08
N PRO A 233 -18.79 14.53 -7.96
CA PRO A 233 -19.82 15.49 -8.36
C PRO A 233 -20.78 15.89 -7.23
N ARG A 234 -20.89 15.08 -6.16
CA ARG A 234 -21.70 15.44 -4.99
C ARG A 234 -20.98 16.46 -4.13
N LEU A 235 -19.65 16.43 -4.11
CA LEU A 235 -18.83 17.41 -3.38
C LEU A 235 -18.72 18.74 -4.14
N GLU A 236 -18.71 18.71 -5.48
CA GLU A 236 -18.54 19.90 -6.34
C GLU A 236 -19.57 21.02 -6.07
N ALA A 237 -20.77 20.66 -5.60
CA ALA A 237 -21.84 21.60 -5.31
C ALA A 237 -21.61 22.47 -4.05
N PHE A 238 -20.59 22.17 -3.24
CA PHE A 238 -20.34 22.80 -1.95
C PHE A 238 -19.14 23.75 -1.96
N ASN A 239 -19.15 24.70 -1.02
CA ASN A 239 -18.02 25.61 -0.84
C ASN A 239 -16.80 24.85 -0.29
N GLN A 240 -15.62 25.17 -0.81
CA GLN A 240 -14.31 24.71 -0.36
C GLN A 240 -14.13 24.78 1.17
N ASP A 241 -14.59 25.86 1.82
CA ASP A 241 -14.55 26.00 3.28
C ASP A 241 -15.36 24.93 4.01
N GLN A 242 -16.57 24.66 3.53
CA GLN A 242 -17.46 23.68 4.13
C GLN A 242 -16.89 22.26 3.98
N LEU A 243 -16.37 21.96 2.79
CA LEU A 243 -15.71 20.70 2.49
C LEU A 243 -14.48 20.49 3.38
N TYR A 244 -13.62 21.50 3.49
CA TYR A 244 -12.42 21.46 4.32
C TYR A 244 -12.74 21.23 5.80
N HIS A 245 -13.64 22.02 6.39
CA HIS A 245 -14.01 21.87 7.79
C HIS A 245 -14.63 20.50 8.08
N ARG A 246 -15.50 20.01 7.20
CA ARG A 246 -16.12 18.69 7.36
C ARG A 246 -15.09 17.57 7.24
N ALA A 247 -14.16 17.68 6.31
CA ALA A 247 -13.06 16.73 6.17
C ALA A 247 -12.15 16.69 7.41
N LEU A 248 -11.83 17.85 8.01
CA LEU A 248 -11.07 17.90 9.26
C LEU A 248 -11.79 17.12 10.39
N VAL A 249 -13.12 17.25 10.49
CA VAL A 249 -13.92 16.52 11.48
C VAL A 249 -13.88 15.02 11.20
N LEU A 250 -14.07 14.60 9.96
CA LEU A 250 -14.05 13.18 9.56
C LEU A 250 -12.68 12.53 9.84
N LEU A 251 -11.58 13.22 9.55
CA LEU A 251 -10.24 12.72 9.84
C LEU A 251 -9.96 12.62 11.35
N ARG A 252 -10.46 13.58 12.14
CA ARG A 252 -10.41 13.50 13.62
C ARG A 252 -11.25 12.34 14.15
N PHE A 253 -12.46 12.16 13.62
CA PHE A 253 -13.32 11.03 13.95
C PHE A 253 -12.65 9.70 13.60
N SER A 254 -12.07 9.56 12.40
CA SER A 254 -11.35 8.36 11.98
C SER A 254 -10.20 8.02 12.94
N LYS A 255 -9.44 9.03 13.38
CA LYS A 255 -8.38 8.84 14.38
C LYS A 255 -8.90 8.33 15.73
N LEU A 256 -10.05 8.84 16.18
CA LEU A 256 -10.71 8.36 17.39
C LEU A 256 -11.22 6.93 17.19
N LEU A 257 -11.87 6.66 16.06
CA LEU A 257 -12.33 5.34 15.67
C LEU A 257 -11.19 4.34 15.72
N ASP A 258 -10.05 4.62 15.08
CA ASP A 258 -8.85 3.76 15.12
C ASP A 258 -8.35 3.47 16.54
N SER A 259 -8.50 4.41 17.47
CA SER A 259 -8.10 4.22 18.87
C SER A 259 -9.03 3.30 19.65
N VAL A 260 -10.29 3.16 19.23
CA VAL A 260 -11.32 2.38 19.95
C VAL A 260 -11.85 1.18 19.17
N ILE A 261 -11.50 1.04 17.89
CA ILE A 261 -12.06 0.02 16.99
C ILE A 261 -11.82 -1.41 17.50
N HIS A 262 -10.73 -1.63 18.23
CA HIS A 262 -10.41 -2.90 18.86
C HIS A 262 -11.33 -3.26 20.05
N PHE A 263 -12.07 -2.30 20.61
CA PHE A 263 -13.15 -2.57 21.57
C PHE A 263 -14.49 -2.86 20.88
N ILE A 264 -14.68 -2.33 19.67
CA ILE A 264 -15.88 -2.54 18.85
C ILE A 264 -15.81 -3.89 18.11
N VAL A 265 -14.61 -4.25 17.66
CA VAL A 265 -14.27 -5.52 17.01
C VAL A 265 -13.13 -6.15 17.82
N PRO A 266 -13.44 -6.82 18.94
CA PRO A 266 -12.41 -7.46 19.73
C PRO A 266 -11.75 -8.58 18.95
N VAL A 267 -10.42 -8.66 19.04
CA VAL A 267 -9.61 -9.70 18.37
C VAL A 267 -10.04 -11.13 18.78
N TRP A 268 -10.71 -11.25 19.94
CA TRP A 268 -11.13 -12.51 20.56
C TRP A 268 -12.61 -12.84 20.39
N GLU A 269 -13.42 -11.99 19.75
CA GLU A 269 -14.80 -12.34 19.43
C GLU A 269 -14.81 -13.01 18.05
N TYR A 270 -15.52 -14.12 17.85
CA TYR A 270 -15.34 -14.97 16.66
C TYR A 270 -16.65 -15.30 15.93
N SER A 271 -17.74 -14.59 16.25
CA SER A 271 -19.04 -14.87 15.63
C SER A 271 -19.36 -13.87 14.52
N LEU A 272 -19.46 -14.35 13.27
CA LEU A 272 -19.86 -13.55 12.10
C LEU A 272 -21.16 -12.73 12.30
N GLY A 273 -22.01 -13.13 13.25
CA GLY A 273 -23.26 -12.47 13.59
C GLY A 273 -23.12 -11.18 14.42
N SER A 274 -22.19 -11.11 15.37
CA SER A 274 -22.02 -9.92 16.23
C SER A 274 -21.32 -8.75 15.51
N PHE A 275 -20.52 -9.05 14.48
CA PHE A 275 -19.78 -8.04 13.74
C PHE A 275 -20.61 -7.19 12.80
N ARG A 276 -21.64 -7.77 12.18
CA ARG A 276 -22.48 -7.05 11.22
C ARG A 276 -23.15 -5.85 11.88
N SER A 277 -23.71 -6.02 13.08
CA SER A 277 -24.36 -4.94 13.82
C SER A 277 -23.40 -3.83 14.24
N CYS A 278 -22.16 -4.14 14.60
CA CYS A 278 -21.20 -3.15 15.09
C CYS A 278 -20.52 -2.38 13.94
N LEU A 279 -20.17 -3.07 12.86
CA LEU A 279 -19.46 -2.48 11.73
C LEU A 279 -20.37 -1.77 10.74
N ASP A 280 -21.63 -2.17 10.58
CA ASP A 280 -22.56 -1.50 9.66
C ASP A 280 -22.72 0.00 10.03
N MET A 281 -22.63 0.36 11.31
CA MET A 281 -22.72 1.75 11.79
C MET A 281 -21.50 2.61 11.41
N VAL A 282 -20.32 2.01 11.20
CA VAL A 282 -19.06 2.73 10.95
C VAL A 282 -18.46 2.39 9.58
N ARG A 283 -19.13 1.55 8.80
CA ARG A 283 -18.63 0.98 7.54
C ARG A 283 -18.14 2.05 6.57
N GLN A 284 -18.86 3.16 6.49
CA GLN A 284 -18.57 4.27 5.58
C GLN A 284 -17.28 4.99 5.94
N PHE A 285 -16.83 4.93 7.20
CA PHE A 285 -15.60 5.55 7.68
C PHE A 285 -14.40 4.60 7.69
N LEU A 286 -14.64 3.28 7.57
CA LEU A 286 -13.56 2.28 7.50
C LEU A 286 -12.53 2.54 6.39
N PRO A 287 -12.84 3.12 5.21
CA PRO A 287 -11.83 3.50 4.23
C PRO A 287 -10.74 4.44 4.77
N LEU A 288 -11.05 5.27 5.77
CA LEU A 288 -10.09 6.16 6.44
C LEU A 288 -9.37 5.52 7.62
N SER A 289 -9.78 4.31 8.04
CA SER A 289 -9.22 3.62 9.19
C SER A 289 -7.88 2.98 8.83
N LYS A 290 -6.85 3.24 9.63
CA LYS A 290 -5.54 2.57 9.49
C LYS A 290 -5.62 1.08 9.81
N LYS A 291 -6.68 0.63 10.49
CA LYS A 291 -6.91 -0.78 10.83
C LYS A 291 -7.64 -1.56 9.73
N ARG A 292 -8.11 -0.89 8.67
CA ARG A 292 -8.90 -1.51 7.58
C ARG A 292 -8.25 -2.76 6.98
N ILE A 293 -6.99 -2.67 6.57
CA ILE A 293 -6.30 -3.80 5.89
C ILE A 293 -6.16 -4.99 6.84
N SER A 294 -5.79 -4.74 8.10
CA SER A 294 -5.70 -5.77 9.14
C SER A 294 -7.05 -6.43 9.39
N LEU A 295 -8.13 -5.64 9.47
CA LEU A 295 -9.50 -6.16 9.60
C LEU A 295 -9.91 -7.02 8.40
N ILE A 296 -9.66 -6.55 7.16
CA ILE A 296 -9.93 -7.31 5.93
C ILE A 296 -9.18 -8.64 5.98
N GLN A 297 -7.87 -8.62 6.24
CA GLN A 297 -7.05 -9.82 6.30
C GLN A 297 -7.57 -10.79 7.37
N HIS A 298 -7.87 -10.28 8.57
CA HIS A 298 -8.44 -11.08 9.65
C HIS A 298 -9.75 -11.76 9.21
N PHE A 299 -10.69 -11.02 8.60
CA PHE A 299 -11.97 -11.58 8.13
C PHE A 299 -11.80 -12.58 6.98
N LEU A 300 -10.84 -12.35 6.09
CA LEU A 300 -10.51 -13.31 5.03
C LEU A 300 -9.99 -14.60 5.66
N THR A 301 -8.99 -14.55 6.54
CA THR A 301 -8.43 -15.73 7.21
C THR A 301 -9.47 -16.50 8.03
N GLN A 302 -10.35 -15.82 8.78
CA GLN A 302 -11.41 -16.48 9.56
C GLN A 302 -12.47 -17.18 8.68
N SER A 303 -12.61 -16.75 7.42
CA SER A 303 -13.55 -17.34 6.48
C SER A 303 -12.93 -18.36 5.54
N GLU A 304 -11.62 -18.57 5.60
CA GLU A 304 -10.90 -19.59 4.84
C GLU A 304 -11.15 -21.00 5.42
N ALA A 305 -11.24 -21.99 4.53
CA ALA A 305 -11.20 -23.38 4.96
C ALA A 305 -9.74 -23.85 5.12
N GLY A 306 -9.51 -25.06 5.60
CA GLY A 306 -8.18 -25.66 5.58
C GLY A 306 -7.68 -25.86 4.14
N LYS A 307 -6.36 -25.80 3.93
CA LYS A 307 -5.73 -26.14 2.65
C LYS A 307 -6.08 -27.60 2.29
N PRO A 308 -6.55 -27.90 1.06
CA PRO A 308 -6.81 -29.28 0.67
C PRO A 308 -5.50 -30.08 0.59
N ASP A 309 -5.54 -31.35 1.01
CA ASP A 309 -4.38 -32.26 1.02
C ASP A 309 -3.81 -32.53 -0.38
N HIS A 310 -4.66 -32.43 -1.41
CA HIS A 310 -4.28 -32.62 -2.81
C HIS A 310 -4.90 -31.54 -3.70
N LEU A 311 -4.07 -30.89 -4.52
CA LEU A 311 -4.49 -29.87 -5.48
C LEU A 311 -4.75 -30.54 -6.84
N PRO A 312 -5.97 -30.45 -7.40
CA PRO A 312 -6.26 -31.04 -8.70
C PRO A 312 -5.50 -30.32 -9.82
N LYS A 313 -5.12 -31.09 -10.85
CA LYS A 313 -4.47 -30.58 -12.06
C LYS A 313 -5.53 -30.36 -13.12
N LEU A 314 -5.70 -29.12 -13.56
CA LEU A 314 -6.67 -28.78 -14.61
C LEU A 314 -5.97 -28.84 -15.97
N PHE A 315 -6.63 -29.42 -16.96
CA PHE A 315 -6.15 -29.44 -18.34
C PHE A 315 -6.98 -28.47 -19.17
N ILE A 316 -6.33 -27.48 -19.78
CA ILE A 316 -6.98 -26.46 -20.61
C ILE A 316 -6.39 -26.41 -22.02
N ASN A 317 -7.24 -26.12 -22.99
CA ASN A 317 -6.92 -25.91 -24.39
C ASN A 317 -6.97 -24.40 -24.71
N ARG A 318 -5.80 -23.76 -24.64
CA ARG A 318 -5.66 -22.32 -24.92
C ARG A 318 -5.84 -21.96 -26.40
N ARG A 319 -5.55 -22.90 -27.31
CA ARG A 319 -5.74 -22.68 -28.74
C ARG A 319 -7.22 -22.51 -29.07
N ALA A 320 -8.06 -23.41 -28.57
CA ALA A 320 -9.50 -23.33 -28.77
C ALA A 320 -10.11 -22.06 -28.14
N ALA A 321 -9.57 -21.61 -27.00
CA ALA A 321 -9.97 -20.35 -26.38
C ALA A 321 -9.56 -19.12 -27.20
N SER A 322 -8.36 -19.12 -27.78
CA SER A 322 -7.88 -18.06 -28.68
C SER A 322 -8.75 -17.98 -29.95
N GLU A 323 -9.05 -19.12 -30.57
CA GLU A 323 -9.94 -19.21 -31.74
C GLU A 323 -11.35 -18.69 -31.41
N HIS A 324 -11.89 -19.02 -30.23
CA HIS A 324 -13.15 -18.45 -29.76
C HIS A 324 -13.08 -16.93 -29.58
N ARG A 325 -11.99 -16.39 -29.01
CA ARG A 325 -11.85 -14.95 -28.76
C ARG A 325 -11.90 -14.14 -30.06
N GLN A 326 -11.29 -14.67 -31.13
CA GLN A 326 -11.31 -14.04 -32.45
C GLN A 326 -12.71 -14.09 -33.10
N GLU A 327 -13.42 -15.20 -32.92
CA GLU A 327 -14.75 -15.39 -33.52
C GLU A 327 -15.77 -15.98 -32.53
N PRO A 328 -16.27 -15.19 -31.55
CA PRO A 328 -17.16 -15.70 -30.49
C PRO A 328 -18.46 -16.33 -31.03
N ASN A 329 -18.91 -15.86 -32.20
CA ASN A 329 -20.13 -16.34 -32.84
C ASN A 329 -20.05 -17.80 -33.32
N LYS A 330 -18.85 -18.38 -33.49
CA LYS A 330 -18.68 -19.79 -33.89
C LYS A 330 -18.93 -20.77 -32.74
N ASP A 331 -18.80 -20.32 -31.51
CA ASP A 331 -19.16 -21.06 -30.30
C ASP A 331 -19.95 -20.15 -29.34
N PRO A 332 -21.24 -19.87 -29.63
CA PRO A 332 -22.07 -18.99 -28.81
C PRO A 332 -22.27 -19.48 -27.38
N THR A 333 -21.99 -20.77 -27.13
CA THR A 333 -22.08 -21.37 -25.80
C THR A 333 -20.88 -21.00 -24.92
N GLY A 334 -19.79 -20.53 -25.54
CA GLY A 334 -18.52 -20.26 -24.90
C GLY A 334 -17.90 -21.52 -24.31
N LYS A 335 -18.12 -22.69 -24.91
CA LYS A 335 -17.61 -23.97 -24.39
C LYS A 335 -16.09 -24.01 -24.39
N ASN A 336 -15.48 -23.43 -25.41
CA ASN A 336 -14.04 -23.45 -25.63
C ASN A 336 -13.30 -22.32 -24.91
N THR A 337 -13.98 -21.46 -24.15
CA THR A 337 -13.32 -20.40 -23.37
C THR A 337 -12.56 -20.98 -22.18
N ILE A 338 -11.47 -20.33 -21.77
CA ILE A 338 -10.74 -20.70 -20.55
C ILE A 338 -11.69 -20.69 -19.35
N PHE A 339 -12.57 -19.70 -19.27
CA PHE A 339 -13.58 -19.59 -18.21
C PHE A 339 -14.44 -20.86 -18.09
N THR A 340 -14.98 -21.36 -19.22
CA THR A 340 -15.85 -22.54 -19.20
C THR A 340 -15.06 -23.83 -19.02
N GLN A 341 -13.87 -23.93 -19.59
CA GLN A 341 -12.98 -25.08 -19.42
C GLN A 341 -12.58 -25.27 -17.95
N VAL A 342 -12.06 -24.23 -17.28
CA VAL A 342 -11.67 -24.26 -15.86
C VAL A 342 -12.85 -24.66 -14.97
N ARG A 343 -14.02 -24.05 -15.19
CA ARG A 343 -15.25 -24.37 -14.44
C ARG A 343 -15.67 -25.82 -14.61
N THR A 344 -15.56 -26.37 -15.83
CA THR A 344 -16.01 -27.72 -16.14
C THR A 344 -15.05 -28.76 -15.54
N GLU A 345 -13.74 -28.54 -15.70
CA GLU A 345 -12.70 -29.39 -15.13
C GLU A 345 -12.77 -29.44 -13.60
N GLN A 346 -12.98 -28.31 -12.93
CA GLN A 346 -13.17 -28.28 -11.48
C GLN A 346 -14.42 -29.05 -11.03
N ARG A 347 -15.52 -28.96 -11.80
CA ARG A 347 -16.75 -29.71 -11.51
C ARG A 347 -16.55 -31.22 -11.68
N SER A 348 -15.79 -31.66 -12.66
CA SER A 348 -15.47 -33.07 -12.89
C SER A 348 -14.64 -33.65 -11.74
N HIS A 349 -13.58 -32.96 -11.32
CA HIS A 349 -12.74 -33.37 -10.19
C HIS A 349 -13.51 -33.43 -8.87
N ARG A 350 -14.42 -32.48 -8.63
CA ARG A 350 -15.28 -32.48 -7.45
C ARG A 350 -16.18 -33.72 -7.43
N LYS A 351 -16.74 -34.14 -8.57
CA LYS A 351 -17.55 -35.36 -8.70
C LYS A 351 -16.74 -36.63 -8.46
N GLU A 352 -15.52 -36.74 -9.01
CA GLU A 352 -14.66 -37.92 -8.81
C GLU A 352 -14.24 -38.12 -7.35
N HIS A 353 -13.90 -37.04 -6.64
CA HIS A 353 -13.57 -37.10 -5.22
C HIS A 353 -14.75 -37.62 -4.36
N TYR A 354 -15.99 -37.27 -4.73
CA TYR A 354 -17.20 -37.78 -4.08
C TYR A 354 -17.39 -39.29 -4.29
N LEU A 355 -17.06 -39.81 -5.47
CA LEU A 355 -17.17 -41.24 -5.78
C LEU A 355 -16.16 -42.10 -5.00
N HIS A 356 -14.97 -41.56 -4.71
CA HIS A 356 -13.88 -42.33 -4.08
C HIS A 356 -13.89 -42.30 -2.54
N THR A 357 -14.49 -41.29 -1.90
CA THR A 357 -14.32 -41.08 -0.44
C THR A 357 -15.54 -41.43 0.41
N GLY A 358 -16.72 -41.70 -0.18
CA GLY A 358 -17.90 -42.22 0.53
C GLY A 358 -18.45 -41.38 1.70
N LYS A 359 -17.89 -40.19 1.98
CA LYS A 359 -18.29 -39.35 3.11
C LYS A 359 -19.50 -38.49 2.75
N ASN A 360 -20.61 -38.77 3.45
CA ASN A 360 -21.84 -38.00 3.41
C ASN A 360 -21.61 -36.54 3.85
N ARG A 361 -22.15 -35.60 3.05
CA ARG A 361 -22.50 -34.21 3.38
C ARG A 361 -21.86 -33.65 4.66
N THR A 362 -20.54 -33.42 4.68
CA THR A 362 -20.11 -32.11 5.16
C THR A 362 -20.42 -31.17 4.02
N LYS A 363 -21.43 -30.32 4.22
CA LYS A 363 -21.56 -29.12 3.39
C LYS A 363 -20.18 -28.46 3.45
N ASP A 364 -19.41 -28.51 2.38
CA ASP A 364 -18.59 -27.35 2.04
C ASP A 364 -19.60 -26.34 1.50
N PRO A 365 -20.15 -25.48 2.37
CA PRO A 365 -21.28 -24.62 2.01
C PRO A 365 -20.78 -23.40 1.23
N THR A 366 -19.48 -23.33 0.89
CA THR A 366 -18.86 -22.05 0.60
C THR A 366 -17.96 -22.03 -0.63
N GLY A 367 -17.45 -23.17 -1.12
CA GLY A 367 -16.58 -23.15 -2.31
C GLY A 367 -15.34 -22.27 -2.11
N LYS A 368 -14.92 -22.06 -0.86
CA LYS A 368 -14.01 -20.96 -0.47
C LYS A 368 -12.53 -21.25 -0.67
N ASN A 369 -12.13 -22.47 -1.03
CA ASN A 369 -10.72 -22.88 -1.02
C ASN A 369 -10.18 -23.58 -2.27
N THR A 370 -10.94 -23.71 -3.36
CA THR A 370 -10.57 -24.61 -4.48
C THR A 370 -10.31 -23.90 -5.81
N ILE A 371 -9.94 -22.62 -5.79
CA ILE A 371 -9.56 -21.90 -7.02
C ILE A 371 -8.06 -22.01 -7.27
N PHE A 372 -7.26 -22.31 -6.25
CA PHE A 372 -5.82 -22.51 -6.39
C PHE A 372 -5.55 -23.92 -6.90
N THR A 373 -5.49 -24.07 -8.22
CA THR A 373 -5.24 -25.35 -8.90
C THR A 373 -4.04 -25.24 -9.83
N GLN A 374 -3.28 -26.33 -9.98
CA GLN A 374 -2.22 -26.39 -10.98
C GLN A 374 -2.87 -26.46 -12.36
N VAL A 375 -2.73 -25.41 -13.17
CA VAL A 375 -3.27 -25.40 -14.54
C VAL A 375 -2.19 -25.87 -15.51
N ARG A 376 -2.49 -26.93 -16.27
CA ARG A 376 -1.66 -27.49 -17.35
C ARG A 376 -2.34 -27.27 -18.70
N THR A 377 -1.56 -26.96 -19.71
CA THR A 377 -2.04 -26.82 -21.09
C THR A 377 -1.89 -28.13 -21.85
N GLU A 378 -2.96 -28.60 -22.50
CA GLU A 378 -2.84 -29.67 -23.50
C GLU A 378 -2.27 -29.09 -24.80
N GLN A 379 -0.96 -29.18 -25.00
CA GLN A 379 -0.41 -29.11 -26.36
C GLN A 379 -0.34 -30.52 -26.94
N ARG A 380 -1.21 -30.84 -27.90
CA ARG A 380 -1.01 -31.98 -28.80
C ARG A 380 0.12 -31.64 -29.79
N SER A 381 1.35 -31.71 -29.32
CA SER A 381 2.55 -31.68 -30.13
C SER A 381 3.39 -32.89 -29.75
N HIS A 382 3.80 -33.70 -30.73
CA HIS A 382 4.63 -34.91 -30.56
C HIS A 382 6.07 -34.62 -30.08
N ARG A 383 6.29 -33.63 -29.22
CA ARG A 383 7.57 -33.31 -28.60
C ARG A 383 7.35 -32.98 -27.13
N LYS A 384 8.02 -33.77 -26.28
CA LYS A 384 8.26 -33.64 -24.83
C LYS A 384 7.40 -32.60 -24.09
N GLU A 385 6.61 -33.12 -23.13
CA GLU A 385 6.00 -32.36 -22.04
C GLU A 385 6.94 -31.27 -21.51
N GLN A 386 6.66 -30.01 -21.84
CA GLN A 386 7.23 -28.89 -21.10
C GLN A 386 6.47 -28.79 -19.78
N TYR A 387 7.18 -29.02 -18.69
CA TYR A 387 6.68 -28.85 -17.33
C TYR A 387 6.39 -27.37 -17.10
N LEU A 388 5.14 -26.97 -17.29
CA LEU A 388 4.69 -25.61 -17.01
C LEU A 388 4.69 -25.35 -15.50
N HIS A 389 5.24 -24.20 -15.09
CA HIS A 389 5.30 -23.79 -13.70
C HIS A 389 3.93 -23.55 -13.10
N THR A 390 3.76 -24.04 -11.90
CA THR A 390 2.46 -24.14 -11.22
C THR A 390 1.88 -22.78 -10.83
N GLY A 391 2.71 -21.75 -10.69
CA GLY A 391 2.30 -20.36 -10.44
C GLY A 391 2.02 -19.55 -11.71
N GLY A 392 2.92 -19.58 -12.70
CA GLY A 392 2.79 -18.77 -13.93
C GLY A 392 1.60 -19.16 -14.80
N GLY A 393 1.42 -20.46 -15.07
CA GLY A 393 0.31 -20.95 -15.89
C GLY A 393 -1.07 -20.67 -15.28
N PHE A 394 -1.16 -20.53 -13.95
CA PHE A 394 -2.38 -20.13 -13.26
C PHE A 394 -2.68 -18.65 -13.44
N ARG A 395 -1.70 -17.76 -13.21
CA ARG A 395 -1.85 -16.31 -13.44
C ARG A 395 -2.24 -15.98 -14.88
N ASP A 396 -1.63 -16.66 -15.84
CA ASP A 396 -1.98 -16.52 -17.26
C ASP A 396 -3.41 -16.97 -17.55
N SER A 397 -3.91 -17.98 -16.83
CA SER A 397 -5.30 -18.43 -16.98
C SER A 397 -6.28 -17.43 -16.38
N LEU A 398 -5.95 -16.83 -15.24
CA LEU A 398 -6.73 -15.75 -14.64
C LEU A 398 -6.83 -14.54 -15.58
N ALA A 399 -5.71 -14.14 -16.18
CA ALA A 399 -5.68 -13.04 -17.11
C ALA A 399 -6.43 -13.36 -18.42
N ASP A 400 -6.32 -14.58 -18.94
CA ASP A 400 -7.11 -14.99 -20.11
C ASP A 400 -8.61 -14.99 -19.82
N MET A 401 -9.03 -15.45 -18.63
CA MET A 401 -10.44 -15.35 -18.22
C MET A 401 -10.88 -13.89 -18.07
N ALA A 402 -10.03 -13.01 -17.56
CA ALA A 402 -10.33 -11.58 -17.45
C ALA A 402 -10.58 -10.96 -18.83
N GLU A 403 -9.72 -11.25 -19.82
CA GLU A 403 -9.91 -10.79 -21.20
C GLU A 403 -11.15 -11.40 -21.88
N GLU A 404 -11.55 -12.62 -21.50
CA GLU A 404 -12.81 -13.22 -21.99
C GLU A 404 -14.06 -12.58 -21.38
N LEU A 405 -13.96 -12.09 -20.14
CA LEU A 405 -15.06 -11.48 -19.40
C LEU A 405 -15.21 -9.98 -19.71
N CYS A 406 -14.10 -9.26 -19.71
CA CYS A 406 -14.00 -7.80 -19.81
C CYS A 406 -12.77 -7.41 -20.66
N PRO A 407 -12.87 -7.47 -22.01
CA PRO A 407 -11.73 -7.19 -22.89
C PRO A 407 -11.16 -5.78 -22.74
N THR A 408 -9.84 -5.64 -22.60
CA THR A 408 -9.23 -4.32 -22.37
C THR A 408 -9.44 -3.36 -23.55
N GLU A 409 -9.39 -3.88 -24.79
CA GLU A 409 -9.54 -3.09 -26.01
C GLU A 409 -11.02 -2.80 -26.33
N GLY A 410 -11.34 -1.55 -26.65
CA GLY A 410 -12.72 -1.06 -26.83
C GLY A 410 -13.44 -1.56 -28.08
N ASP A 411 -12.69 -1.89 -29.12
CA ASP A 411 -13.13 -2.33 -30.45
C ASP A 411 -13.26 -3.85 -30.58
N VAL A 412 -12.83 -4.60 -29.56
CA VAL A 412 -12.94 -6.06 -29.53
C VAL A 412 -14.34 -6.48 -29.04
N LEU A 413 -14.90 -7.49 -29.72
CA LEU A 413 -16.15 -8.15 -29.33
C LEU A 413 -16.02 -8.75 -27.94
N ILE A 414 -17.05 -8.59 -27.10
CA ILE A 414 -17.08 -9.21 -25.77
C ILE A 414 -17.31 -10.72 -25.92
N PRO A 415 -16.33 -11.59 -25.57
CA PRO A 415 -16.43 -13.03 -25.86
C PRO A 415 -17.50 -13.72 -25.02
N LEU A 416 -17.73 -13.28 -23.79
CA LEU A 416 -18.69 -13.87 -22.87
C LEU A 416 -19.86 -12.92 -22.57
N PRO A 417 -21.11 -13.40 -22.55
CA PRO A 417 -22.29 -12.54 -22.44
C PRO A 417 -22.58 -12.09 -21.00
N PHE A 418 -21.63 -12.18 -20.07
CA PHE A 418 -21.88 -11.91 -18.64
C PHE A 418 -21.80 -10.41 -18.31
N PHE A 419 -20.96 -9.67 -19.02
CA PHE A 419 -20.78 -8.24 -18.80
C PHE A 419 -21.00 -7.47 -20.10
N VAL A 420 -21.41 -6.22 -19.97
CA VAL A 420 -21.48 -5.25 -21.06
C VAL A 420 -20.65 -4.03 -20.68
N ARG A 421 -20.10 -3.36 -21.70
CA ARG A 421 -19.38 -2.08 -21.50
C ARG A 421 -20.32 -1.05 -20.88
N SER A 422 -19.79 -0.21 -20.01
CA SER A 422 -20.57 0.92 -19.48
C SER A 422 -21.00 1.85 -20.64
N PRO A 423 -22.19 2.48 -20.57
CA PRO A 423 -22.60 3.46 -21.57
C PRO A 423 -21.60 4.63 -21.72
N ASN A 424 -20.92 4.98 -20.62
CA ASN A 424 -19.97 6.08 -20.55
C ASN A 424 -18.65 5.81 -21.29
N GLN A 425 -18.32 4.57 -21.67
CA GLN A 425 -17.12 4.29 -22.47
C GLN A 425 -17.13 5.04 -23.82
N SER A 426 -18.33 5.30 -24.36
CA SER A 426 -18.53 5.99 -25.64
C SER A 426 -18.57 7.52 -25.54
N ASN A 427 -18.69 8.07 -24.33
CA ASN A 427 -18.91 9.50 -24.12
C ASN A 427 -17.58 10.21 -23.81
N ARG A 428 -17.22 11.22 -24.61
CA ARG A 428 -15.94 11.95 -24.48
C ARG A 428 -15.93 12.96 -23.34
N ASP A 429 -17.09 13.39 -22.88
CA ASP A 429 -17.23 14.58 -22.02
C ASP A 429 -17.28 14.26 -20.52
N THR A 430 -17.37 12.98 -20.13
CA THR A 430 -17.43 12.56 -18.72
C THR A 430 -16.29 11.60 -18.40
N ASN A 431 -15.34 12.01 -17.56
CA ASN A 431 -14.19 11.19 -17.14
C ASN A 431 -14.54 10.05 -16.15
N VAL A 432 -15.82 9.77 -15.92
CA VAL A 432 -16.28 8.81 -14.92
C VAL A 432 -16.62 7.48 -15.58
N ASN A 433 -15.99 6.39 -15.12
CA ASN A 433 -16.33 5.01 -15.45
C ASN A 433 -16.14 4.62 -16.94
N ARG A 434 -15.08 5.12 -17.59
CA ARG A 434 -14.80 4.87 -19.03
C ARG A 434 -14.15 3.52 -19.33
N ASP A 435 -13.66 2.83 -18.31
CA ASP A 435 -12.94 1.55 -18.35
C ASP A 435 -13.69 0.45 -17.58
N VAL A 436 -14.96 0.69 -17.22
CA VAL A 436 -15.74 -0.24 -16.40
C VAL A 436 -16.75 -1.05 -17.21
N TYR A 437 -17.07 -2.20 -16.65
CA TYR A 437 -18.07 -3.13 -17.14
C TYR A 437 -19.21 -3.25 -16.13
N VAL A 438 -20.43 -3.45 -16.63
CA VAL A 438 -21.61 -3.72 -15.80
C VAL A 438 -22.18 -5.10 -16.13
N PRO A 439 -22.81 -5.80 -15.17
CA PRO A 439 -23.48 -7.06 -15.44
C PRO A 439 -24.48 -6.92 -16.59
N ASN A 440 -24.45 -7.85 -17.54
CA ASN A 440 -25.38 -7.85 -18.66
C ASN A 440 -26.81 -8.15 -18.15
N PRO A 441 -27.76 -7.19 -18.20
CA PRO A 441 -29.10 -7.39 -17.68
C PRO A 441 -29.89 -8.46 -18.45
N LEU A 442 -29.46 -8.82 -19.66
CA LEU A 442 -30.08 -9.85 -20.48
C LEU A 442 -29.57 -11.27 -20.17
N CYS A 443 -28.49 -11.41 -19.40
CA CYS A 443 -27.89 -12.71 -19.14
C CYS A 443 -28.54 -13.42 -17.95
N GLN A 444 -29.26 -14.51 -18.23
CA GLN A 444 -29.97 -15.30 -17.20
C GLN A 444 -29.12 -16.46 -16.63
N GLN A 445 -27.82 -16.52 -16.95
CA GLN A 445 -26.93 -17.61 -16.51
C GLN A 445 -26.42 -17.38 -15.08
N PHE A 446 -27.32 -17.25 -14.10
CA PHE A 446 -27.00 -16.89 -12.70
C PHE A 446 -25.95 -17.80 -12.04
N VAL A 447 -25.96 -19.10 -12.34
CA VAL A 447 -24.97 -20.05 -11.81
C VAL A 447 -23.55 -19.73 -12.33
N LYS A 448 -23.41 -19.09 -13.50
CA LYS A 448 -22.12 -18.63 -14.02
C LYS A 448 -21.69 -17.32 -13.35
N PHE A 449 -22.61 -16.42 -13.01
CA PHE A 449 -22.31 -15.26 -12.18
C PHE A 449 -21.86 -15.64 -10.76
N GLU A 450 -22.49 -16.65 -10.15
CA GLU A 450 -22.04 -17.18 -8.85
C GLU A 450 -20.58 -17.67 -8.93
N TRP A 451 -20.23 -18.36 -10.02
CA TRP A 451 -18.86 -18.81 -10.26
C TRP A 451 -17.89 -17.65 -10.50
N ILE A 452 -18.28 -16.61 -11.24
CA ILE A 452 -17.47 -15.38 -11.39
C ILE A 452 -17.21 -14.74 -10.02
N GLY A 453 -18.22 -14.65 -9.16
CA GLY A 453 -18.07 -14.13 -7.80
C GLY A 453 -17.15 -14.99 -6.93
N GLN A 454 -17.25 -16.32 -7.04
CA GLN A 454 -16.32 -17.25 -6.40
C GLN A 454 -14.89 -17.01 -6.90
N LEU A 455 -14.68 -16.91 -8.22
CA LEU A 455 -13.39 -16.64 -8.84
C LEU A 455 -12.78 -15.33 -8.31
N MET A 456 -13.53 -14.23 -8.32
CA MET A 456 -13.10 -12.93 -7.78
C MET A 456 -12.72 -13.03 -6.29
N GLY A 457 -13.54 -13.72 -5.49
CA GLY A 457 -13.26 -13.95 -4.08
C GLY A 457 -12.00 -14.80 -3.85
N GLY A 458 -11.75 -15.79 -4.71
CA GLY A 458 -10.52 -16.58 -4.70
C GLY A 458 -9.29 -15.75 -5.02
N CYS A 459 -9.34 -14.92 -6.06
CA CYS A 459 -8.26 -14.00 -6.42
C CYS A 459 -7.93 -13.04 -5.27
N LEU A 460 -8.97 -12.45 -4.63
CA LEU A 460 -8.80 -11.56 -3.49
C LEU A 460 -8.09 -12.24 -2.30
N ARG A 461 -8.48 -13.48 -1.97
CA ARG A 461 -7.84 -14.27 -0.88
C ARG A 461 -6.42 -14.70 -1.24
N GLY A 462 -6.18 -15.01 -2.51
CA GLY A 462 -4.89 -15.45 -3.02
C GLY A 462 -3.88 -14.35 -3.22
N LYS A 463 -4.30 -13.08 -3.11
CA LYS A 463 -3.53 -11.91 -3.55
C LYS A 463 -3.12 -12.04 -5.03
N GLU A 464 -4.02 -12.57 -5.85
CA GLU A 464 -3.82 -12.78 -7.28
C GLU A 464 -4.65 -11.78 -8.08
N HIS A 465 -4.13 -11.29 -9.21
CA HIS A 465 -4.80 -10.28 -10.03
C HIS A 465 -5.53 -10.91 -11.23
N LEU A 466 -6.78 -10.50 -11.46
CA LEU A 466 -7.56 -10.83 -12.67
C LEU A 466 -7.24 -9.85 -13.81
N VAL A 467 -5.96 -9.54 -14.06
CA VAL A 467 -5.54 -8.67 -15.18
C VAL A 467 -4.18 -9.15 -15.67
N LYS A 468 -4.00 -9.22 -17.00
CA LYS A 468 -2.69 -9.48 -17.61
C LYS A 468 -1.77 -8.31 -17.26
N LEU A 469 -0.67 -8.58 -16.54
CA LEU A 469 0.26 -7.54 -16.07
C LEU A 469 0.61 -6.54 -17.18
N VAL A 470 0.98 -7.05 -18.36
CA VAL A 470 1.33 -6.26 -19.56
C VAL A 470 0.17 -5.39 -20.07
N ASN A 471 -1.07 -5.84 -19.96
CA ASN A 471 -2.23 -5.04 -20.37
C ASN A 471 -2.53 -3.95 -19.34
N ASN A 472 -2.37 -4.25 -18.05
CA ASN A 472 -2.51 -3.28 -16.97
C ASN A 472 -1.45 -2.17 -17.09
N LEU A 473 -0.19 -2.54 -17.29
CA LEU A 473 0.92 -1.62 -17.47
C LEU A 473 0.72 -0.62 -18.63
N ARG A 474 -0.06 -0.96 -19.65
CA ARG A 474 -0.35 -0.05 -20.77
C ARG A 474 -1.31 1.08 -20.43
N VAL A 475 -2.20 0.86 -19.47
CA VAL A 475 -3.31 1.77 -19.14
C VAL A 475 -3.24 2.32 -17.71
N VAL A 476 -2.35 1.78 -16.88
CA VAL A 476 -2.11 2.24 -15.51
C VAL A 476 -1.59 3.68 -15.50
N ASP A 477 -2.09 4.46 -14.54
CA ASP A 477 -1.59 5.80 -14.22
C ASP A 477 -0.31 5.73 -13.36
N GLU A 478 0.40 6.85 -13.25
CA GLU A 478 1.71 6.91 -12.61
C GLU A 478 1.65 6.56 -11.13
N GLU A 479 0.64 7.07 -10.42
CA GLU A 479 0.47 6.84 -8.98
C GLU A 479 0.20 5.36 -8.67
N THR A 480 -0.72 4.76 -9.42
CA THR A 480 -1.02 3.32 -9.31
C THR A 480 0.18 2.47 -9.70
N PHE A 481 1.00 2.91 -10.66
CA PHE A 481 2.22 2.20 -11.04
C PHE A 481 3.26 2.23 -9.93
N GLN A 482 3.51 3.41 -9.34
CA GLN A 482 4.48 3.58 -8.26
C GLN A 482 4.09 2.76 -7.01
N ALA A 483 2.80 2.66 -6.70
CA ALA A 483 2.33 1.91 -5.55
C ALA A 483 2.50 0.38 -5.69
N ASN A 484 2.40 -0.14 -6.91
CA ASN A 484 2.24 -1.59 -7.16
C ASN A 484 3.39 -2.23 -7.95
N PHE A 485 4.20 -1.46 -8.69
CA PHE A 485 5.20 -2.01 -9.63
C PHE A 485 6.60 -1.41 -9.46
N ALA A 486 6.74 -0.19 -8.94
CA ALA A 486 8.05 0.42 -8.72
C ALA A 486 8.89 -0.37 -7.70
N GLY A 487 10.18 -0.57 -8.01
CA GLY A 487 11.07 -1.40 -7.20
C GLY A 487 10.80 -2.91 -7.25
N GLN A 488 9.84 -3.36 -8.07
CA GLN A 488 9.42 -4.76 -8.13
C GLN A 488 9.45 -5.35 -9.55
N LEU A 489 9.21 -4.51 -10.56
CA LEU A 489 9.21 -4.92 -11.96
C LEU A 489 10.59 -4.67 -12.58
N THR A 490 11.25 -5.72 -13.06
CA THR A 490 12.51 -5.62 -13.82
C THR A 490 12.31 -6.11 -15.25
N TYR A 491 13.26 -5.83 -16.15
CA TYR A 491 13.24 -6.29 -17.55
C TYR A 491 13.54 -7.79 -17.69
N VAL A 492 12.89 -8.60 -16.88
CA VAL A 492 12.97 -10.05 -16.93
C VAL A 492 11.57 -10.60 -17.17
N THR A 493 11.48 -11.55 -18.09
CA THR A 493 10.29 -12.37 -18.25
C THR A 493 10.64 -13.83 -18.02
N ALA A 494 9.73 -14.56 -17.37
CA ALA A 494 9.82 -16.01 -17.37
C ALA A 494 9.29 -16.53 -18.71
N LEU A 495 10.11 -17.29 -19.45
CA LEU A 495 9.60 -18.09 -20.56
C LEU A 495 8.82 -19.29 -20.02
N SER A 496 8.08 -19.98 -20.88
CA SER A 496 7.27 -21.16 -20.56
C SER A 496 8.04 -22.36 -19.93
N GLY A 497 9.35 -22.23 -19.70
CA GLY A 497 10.22 -23.23 -19.08
C GLY A 497 10.99 -22.78 -17.81
N ASP A 498 10.63 -21.68 -17.13
CA ASP A 498 11.38 -21.03 -16.00
C ASP A 498 12.80 -20.56 -16.30
N SER A 499 13.25 -20.63 -17.55
CA SER A 499 14.37 -19.79 -17.95
C SER A 499 13.91 -18.34 -17.90
N LEU A 500 14.38 -17.62 -16.88
CA LEU A 500 14.34 -16.17 -16.85
C LEU A 500 15.15 -15.67 -18.04
N VAL A 501 14.49 -14.91 -18.90
CA VAL A 501 15.13 -14.27 -20.04
C VAL A 501 15.05 -12.78 -19.81
N GLU A 502 16.22 -12.17 -19.85
CA GLU A 502 16.33 -10.72 -19.83
C GLU A 502 15.81 -10.18 -21.16
N LEU A 503 14.84 -9.28 -21.08
CA LEU A 503 14.21 -8.63 -22.21
C LEU A 503 15.15 -7.61 -22.87
N VAL A 504 16.11 -7.10 -22.10
CA VAL A 504 17.20 -6.21 -22.50
C VAL A 504 18.49 -6.67 -21.83
N GLU A 505 19.66 -6.24 -22.31
CA GLU A 505 20.94 -6.59 -21.71
C GLU A 505 21.00 -6.08 -20.26
N THR A 506 21.38 -6.95 -19.29
CA THR A 506 21.34 -6.69 -17.84
C THR A 506 19.94 -6.47 -17.25
N GLY A 507 18.90 -6.97 -17.93
CA GLY A 507 17.50 -6.71 -17.57
C GLY A 507 17.09 -7.17 -16.16
N ALA A 508 17.84 -8.08 -15.52
CA ALA A 508 17.60 -8.51 -14.15
C ALA A 508 17.90 -7.44 -13.08
N THR A 509 18.77 -6.49 -13.39
CA THR A 509 19.15 -5.39 -12.48
C THR A 509 18.53 -4.06 -12.88
N VAL A 510 17.83 -4.01 -14.00
CA VAL A 510 17.17 -2.80 -14.50
C VAL A 510 15.70 -2.84 -14.12
N GLU A 511 15.31 -1.94 -13.23
CA GLU A 511 13.92 -1.72 -12.86
C GLU A 511 13.16 -0.99 -13.97
N VAL A 512 11.90 -1.37 -14.16
CA VAL A 512 11.00 -0.73 -15.11
C VAL A 512 10.37 0.47 -14.42
N ASN A 513 10.64 1.66 -14.93
CA ASN A 513 9.99 2.89 -14.47
C ASN A 513 8.64 3.12 -15.18
N PHE A 514 7.85 4.06 -14.68
CA PHE A 514 6.54 4.35 -15.27
C PHE A 514 6.64 4.74 -16.75
N ASP A 515 7.59 5.60 -17.12
CA ASP A 515 7.78 6.04 -18.51
C ASP A 515 8.19 4.89 -19.45
N GLU A 516 8.84 3.88 -18.90
CA GLU A 516 9.39 2.74 -19.60
C GLU A 516 8.42 1.55 -19.72
N ARG A 517 7.30 1.58 -18.97
CA ARG A 517 6.34 0.47 -18.92
C ARG A 517 5.81 0.05 -20.29
N ILE A 518 5.65 1.00 -21.22
CA ILE A 518 5.17 0.74 -22.59
C ILE A 518 6.25 0.04 -23.41
N GLU A 519 7.51 0.40 -23.19
CA GLU A 519 8.65 -0.24 -23.83
C GLU A 519 8.87 -1.65 -23.29
N TYR A 520 8.83 -1.84 -21.97
CA TYR A 520 8.79 -3.15 -21.34
C TYR A 520 7.70 -4.05 -21.95
N CYS A 521 6.49 -3.52 -22.14
CA CYS A 521 5.39 -4.25 -22.78
C CYS A 521 5.65 -4.61 -24.25
N LYS A 522 6.49 -3.87 -24.97
CA LYS A 522 6.89 -4.19 -26.36
C LYS A 522 7.93 -5.31 -26.37
N TRP A 523 8.96 -5.21 -25.53
CA TRP A 523 9.99 -6.24 -25.39
C TRP A 523 9.40 -7.56 -24.91
N TRP A 524 8.49 -7.51 -23.94
CA TRP A 524 7.77 -8.68 -23.45
C TRP A 524 7.00 -9.39 -24.57
N LYS A 525 6.31 -8.63 -25.44
CA LYS A 525 5.59 -9.19 -26.58
C LYS A 525 6.53 -9.84 -27.60
N LEU A 526 7.63 -9.19 -27.95
CA LEU A 526 8.62 -9.72 -28.91
C LEU A 526 9.23 -11.06 -28.48
N GLN A 527 9.25 -11.36 -27.18
CA GLN A 527 9.80 -12.61 -26.64
C GLN A 527 8.75 -13.70 -26.37
N ASN A 528 7.47 -13.35 -26.22
CA ASN A 528 6.42 -14.28 -25.76
C ASN A 528 5.27 -14.51 -26.76
N GLU A 529 5.16 -13.68 -27.81
CA GLU A 529 4.22 -13.81 -28.93
C GLU A 529 5.00 -14.02 -30.25
#